data_AF-A0A3C1DCV6-F1
#
_entry.id   AF-A0A3C1DCV6-F1
#
_cell.length_a   1.000
_cell.length_b   1.000
_cell.length_c   1.000
_cell.angle_alpha   90.00
_cell.angle_beta   90.00
_cell.angle_gamma   90.00
#
_symmetry.space_group_name_H-M   'P 1'
#
loop_
_entity.id
_entity.type
_entity.pdbx_description
1 polymer ?
#
loop_
_entity_poly.entity_id
_entity_poly.type
_entity_poly.pdbx_seq_one_letter_code
_entity_poly.pdbx_strand_id
1 'polypeptide(L)'
;ITTDGMENASRKYTYSDIRATIERKKAEGWEFLFLGANIDAAAEADRIGISADHAATYLADDEGTRVMHEAQCQATVAMRGGASLAGGAWKRNIERDTAARGR
;
A
#
# COMPACT_ATOMS: atom_id res chain seq x y z
N ILE A 1 -2.80 -3.10 8.80
CA ILE A 1 -1.76 -3.77 9.62
C ILE A 1 -0.59 -2.83 9.60
N THR A 2 -0.07 -2.42 10.75
CA THR A 2 1.16 -1.62 10.83
C THR A 2 2.21 -2.53 11.42
N THR A 3 3.36 -2.60 10.77
CA THR A 3 4.45 -3.50 11.11
C THR A 3 5.69 -2.71 11.52
N ASP A 4 6.71 -3.40 12.02
CA ASP A 4 7.95 -2.80 12.51
C ASP A 4 8.99 -2.54 11.39
N GLY A 5 8.69 -2.91 10.14
CA GLY A 5 9.56 -2.73 8.99
C GLY A 5 10.69 -3.77 8.88
N MET A 6 10.68 -4.83 9.71
CA MET A 6 11.69 -5.90 9.66
C MET A 6 11.26 -7.10 8.81
N GLU A 7 10.29 -6.95 7.90
CA GLU A 7 9.80 -8.07 7.08
C GLU A 7 10.90 -8.65 6.21
N ASN A 8 11.81 -7.80 5.73
CA ASN A 8 12.98 -8.18 4.95
C ASN A 8 14.04 -8.97 5.77
N ALA A 9 13.92 -9.02 7.10
CA ALA A 9 14.75 -9.85 7.97
C ALA A 9 14.13 -11.23 8.27
N SER A 10 12.86 -11.45 7.87
CA SER A 10 12.20 -12.74 8.02
C SER A 10 12.88 -13.80 7.16
N ARG A 11 13.13 -14.96 7.76
CA ARG A 11 13.64 -16.16 7.06
C ARG A 11 12.58 -17.25 6.93
N LYS A 12 11.34 -16.98 7.37
CA LYS A 12 10.28 -17.98 7.47
C LYS A 12 9.45 -18.11 6.19
N TYR A 13 9.22 -16.99 5.50
CA TYR A 13 8.43 -16.94 4.27
C TYR A 13 9.23 -16.25 3.18
N THR A 14 9.20 -16.82 1.98
CA THR A 14 9.81 -16.22 0.79
C THR A 14 8.82 -15.27 0.11
N TYR A 15 9.31 -14.41 -0.78
CA TYR A 15 8.45 -13.57 -1.62
C TYR A 15 7.44 -14.39 -2.43
N SER A 16 7.83 -15.58 -2.91
CA SER A 16 6.92 -16.49 -3.62
C SER A 16 5.79 -17.01 -2.73
N ASP A 17 6.08 -17.35 -1.46
CA ASP A 17 5.06 -17.82 -0.51
C ASP A 17 4.04 -16.72 -0.21
N ILE A 18 4.53 -15.49 -0.03
CA ILE A 18 3.70 -14.32 0.24
C ILE A 18 2.82 -14.01 -0.98
N ARG A 19 3.41 -14.00 -2.19
CA ARG A 19 2.68 -13.78 -3.44
C ARG A 19 1.56 -14.81 -3.63
N ALA A 20 1.85 -16.10 -3.45
CA ALA A 20 0.84 -17.16 -3.54
C ALA A 20 -0.30 -16.95 -2.52
N THR A 21 0.03 -16.48 -1.32
CA THR A 21 -0.96 -16.17 -0.28
C THR A 21 -1.84 -14.99 -0.66
N ILE A 22 -1.25 -13.91 -1.21
CA ILE A 22 -1.97 -12.72 -1.67
C ILE A 22 -2.93 -13.09 -2.80
N GLU A 23 -2.47 -13.83 -3.82
CA GLU A 23 -3.31 -14.25 -4.94
C GLU A 23 -4.49 -15.11 -4.49
N ARG A 24 -4.27 -16.08 -3.60
CA ARG A 24 -5.36 -16.86 -3.00
C ARG A 24 -6.36 -15.98 -2.26
N LYS A 25 -5.88 -14.99 -1.50
CA LYS A 25 -6.75 -14.08 -0.75
C LYS A 25 -7.52 -13.13 -1.65
N LYS A 26 -6.94 -12.65 -2.75
CA LYS A 26 -7.68 -11.89 -3.78
C LYS A 26 -8.84 -12.70 -4.36
N ALA A 27 -8.63 -14.00 -4.64
CA ALA A 27 -9.70 -14.89 -5.08
C ALA A 27 -10.82 -15.09 -4.03
N GLU A 28 -10.51 -14.89 -2.74
CA GLU A 28 -11.47 -14.88 -1.63
C GLU A 28 -12.13 -13.49 -1.42
N GLY A 29 -11.85 -12.49 -2.28
CA GLY A 29 -12.42 -11.15 -2.22
C GLY A 29 -11.64 -10.16 -1.37
N TRP A 30 -10.38 -10.47 -1.01
CA TRP A 30 -9.53 -9.52 -0.30
C TRP A 30 -8.91 -8.49 -1.23
N GLU A 31 -8.97 -7.23 -0.83
CA GLU A 31 -8.19 -6.16 -1.43
C GLU A 31 -6.97 -5.83 -0.57
N PHE A 32 -5.86 -5.56 -1.24
CA PHE A 32 -4.59 -5.22 -0.59
C PHE A 32 -4.19 -3.80 -0.98
N LEU A 33 -3.80 -3.00 0.01
CA LEU A 33 -3.10 -1.74 -0.17
C LEU A 33 -1.72 -1.85 0.48
N PHE A 34 -0.69 -1.43 -0.23
CA PHE A 34 0.69 -1.41 0.23
C PHE A 34 1.13 0.04 0.48
N LEU A 35 1.57 0.33 1.70
CA LEU A 35 1.97 1.67 2.13
C LEU A 35 3.43 1.64 2.56
N GLY A 36 4.30 2.23 1.73
CA GLY A 36 5.73 2.27 1.97
C GLY A 36 6.17 3.60 2.55
N ALA A 37 6.83 3.57 3.71
CA ALA A 37 7.37 4.77 4.37
C ALA A 37 8.76 5.07 3.81
N ASN A 38 8.92 6.15 3.04
CA ASN A 38 10.20 6.58 2.45
C ASN A 38 10.92 5.51 1.58
N ILE A 39 10.20 4.54 1.02
CA ILE A 39 10.73 3.47 0.15
C ILE A 39 10.05 3.47 -1.21
N ASP A 40 10.59 2.75 -2.19
CA ASP A 40 9.88 2.46 -3.44
C ASP A 40 8.77 1.43 -3.19
N ALA A 41 7.60 1.94 -2.82
CA ALA A 41 6.45 1.12 -2.46
C ALA A 41 5.95 0.30 -3.65
N ALA A 42 6.06 0.82 -4.88
CA ALA A 42 5.62 0.13 -6.07
C ALA A 42 6.53 -1.05 -6.39
N ALA A 43 7.86 -0.87 -6.31
CA ALA A 43 8.82 -1.94 -6.53
C ALA A 43 8.67 -3.05 -5.49
N GLU A 44 8.54 -2.73 -4.20
CA GLU A 44 8.38 -3.75 -3.15
C GLU A 44 7.01 -4.46 -3.21
N ALA A 45 5.94 -3.73 -3.56
CA ALA A 45 4.62 -4.29 -3.78
C ALA A 45 4.60 -5.32 -4.93
N ASP A 46 5.29 -5.01 -6.05
CA ASP A 46 5.32 -5.89 -7.22
C ASP A 46 5.94 -7.27 -6.88
N ARG A 47 6.97 -7.29 -6.03
CA ARG A 47 7.64 -8.53 -5.59
C ARG A 47 6.69 -9.51 -4.88
N ILE A 48 5.65 -8.99 -4.22
CA ILE A 48 4.63 -9.78 -3.54
C ILE A 48 3.30 -9.85 -4.31
N GLY A 49 3.27 -9.35 -5.56
CA GLY A 49 2.09 -9.43 -6.43
C GLY A 49 1.03 -8.36 -6.16
N ILE A 50 1.37 -7.23 -5.57
CA ILE A 50 0.46 -6.09 -5.42
C ILE A 50 0.76 -5.07 -6.54
N SER A 51 -0.29 -4.69 -7.28
CA SER A 51 -0.17 -3.69 -8.37
C SER A 51 0.27 -2.33 -7.84
N ALA A 52 1.01 -1.57 -8.65
CA ALA A 52 1.37 -0.18 -8.34
C ALA A 52 0.15 0.72 -8.09
N ASP A 53 -1.02 0.42 -8.67
CA ASP A 53 -2.27 1.14 -8.40
C ASP A 53 -2.72 1.01 -6.93
N HIS A 54 -2.27 -0.05 -6.26
CA HIS A 54 -2.57 -0.39 -4.89
C HIS A 54 -1.37 -0.13 -3.96
N ALA A 55 -0.32 0.52 -4.46
CA ALA A 55 0.88 0.85 -3.70
C ALA A 55 1.12 2.37 -3.66
N ALA A 56 1.45 2.91 -2.50
CA ALA A 56 1.78 4.31 -2.33
C ALA A 56 2.99 4.50 -1.40
N THR A 57 3.91 5.36 -1.84
CA THR A 57 5.01 5.86 -1.01
C THR A 57 4.59 7.14 -0.31
N TYR A 58 4.74 7.18 1.01
CA TYR A 58 4.47 8.37 1.82
C TYR A 58 5.70 8.82 2.58
N LEU A 59 5.73 10.09 2.94
CA LEU A 59 6.77 10.65 3.80
C LEU A 59 6.49 10.30 5.26
N ALA A 60 7.46 9.67 5.92
CA ALA A 60 7.36 9.25 7.32
C ALA A 60 7.55 10.41 8.31
N ASP A 61 6.80 11.49 8.12
CA ASP A 61 6.67 12.62 9.02
C ASP A 61 5.21 12.82 9.44
N ASP A 62 4.97 13.76 10.34
CA ASP A 62 3.64 14.01 10.90
C ASP A 62 2.61 14.34 9.81
N GLU A 63 3.00 15.14 8.82
CA GLU A 63 2.12 15.56 7.73
C GLU A 63 1.83 14.42 6.76
N GLY A 64 2.86 13.68 6.34
CA GLY A 64 2.73 12.58 5.38
C GLY A 64 1.98 11.41 5.97
N THR A 65 2.20 11.11 7.25
CA THR A 65 1.43 10.11 8.00
C THR A 65 -0.05 10.48 8.08
N ARG A 66 -0.36 11.77 8.34
CA ARG A 66 -1.75 12.26 8.33
C ARG A 66 -2.40 12.11 6.95
N VAL A 67 -1.73 12.57 5.89
CA VAL A 67 -2.23 12.48 4.51
C VAL A 67 -2.48 11.02 4.10
N MET A 68 -1.55 10.13 4.45
CA MET A 68 -1.67 8.70 4.21
C MET A 68 -2.89 8.11 4.92
N HIS A 69 -3.08 8.42 6.21
CA HIS A 69 -4.22 7.92 6.98
C HIS A 69 -5.55 8.43 6.44
N GLU A 70 -5.64 9.71 6.05
CA GLU A 70 -6.84 10.28 5.43
C GLU A 70 -7.21 9.54 4.14
N ALA A 71 -6.24 9.32 3.26
CA ALA A 71 -6.44 8.59 2.01
C ALA A 71 -6.86 7.13 2.25
N GLN A 72 -6.22 6.43 3.19
CA GLN A 72 -6.58 5.05 3.55
C GLN A 72 -8.01 4.97 4.12
N CYS A 73 -8.39 5.89 4.98
CA CYS A 73 -9.75 5.96 5.54
C CYS A 73 -10.79 6.20 4.44
N GLN A 74 -10.54 7.14 3.53
CA GLN A 74 -11.41 7.41 2.39
C GLN A 74 -11.57 6.20 1.48
N ALA A 75 -10.45 5.53 1.14
CA ALA A 75 -10.46 4.28 0.36
C ALA A 75 -11.33 3.20 1.02
N THR A 76 -11.18 3.01 2.33
CA THR A 76 -11.93 2.01 3.10
C THR A 76 -13.43 2.32 3.09
N VAL A 77 -13.82 3.58 3.29
CA VAL A 77 -15.23 4.01 3.22
C VAL A 77 -15.81 3.83 1.83
N ALA A 78 -15.07 4.22 0.78
CA ALA A 78 -15.50 4.08 -0.61
C ALA A 78 -15.72 2.61 -0.99
N MET A 79 -14.80 1.73 -0.62
CA MET A 79 -14.93 0.28 -0.81
C MET A 79 -16.16 -0.30 -0.12
N ARG A 80 -16.44 0.12 1.13
CA ARG A 80 -17.66 -0.29 1.83
C ARG A 80 -18.95 0.20 1.15
N GLY A 81 -18.86 1.30 0.40
CA GLY A 81 -19.91 1.81 -0.48
C GLY A 81 -19.99 1.13 -1.86
N GLY A 82 -19.15 0.12 -2.14
CA GLY A 82 -19.11 -0.60 -3.41
C GLY A 82 -18.22 0.04 -4.48
N ALA A 83 -17.46 1.09 -4.16
CA ALA A 83 -16.51 1.67 -5.10
C ALA A 83 -15.30 0.76 -5.30
N SER A 84 -14.78 0.74 -6.53
CA SER A 84 -13.52 0.05 -6.87
C SER A 84 -12.31 0.94 -6.57
N LEU A 85 -11.20 0.32 -6.16
CA LEU A 85 -9.89 0.97 -6.04
C LEU A 85 -9.11 1.00 -7.36
N ALA A 86 -9.68 0.49 -8.45
CA ALA A 86 -9.04 0.43 -9.76
C ALA A 86 -8.54 1.81 -10.21
N GLY A 87 -7.34 1.84 -10.81
CA GLY A 87 -6.73 3.05 -11.36
C GLY A 87 -6.11 4.00 -10.32
N GLY A 88 -5.95 3.56 -9.06
CA GLY A 88 -5.10 4.25 -8.08
C GLY A 88 -5.59 5.63 -7.64
N ALA A 89 -6.87 5.97 -7.85
CA ALA A 89 -7.41 7.29 -7.53
C ALA A 89 -7.28 7.67 -6.03
N TRP A 90 -7.24 6.67 -5.15
CA TRP A 90 -7.17 6.81 -3.69
C TRP A 90 -5.83 7.39 -3.21
N LYS A 91 -4.73 7.12 -3.91
CA LYS A 91 -3.38 7.53 -3.49
C LYS A 91 -2.93 8.90 -4.02
N ARG A 92 -3.74 9.58 -4.84
CA ARG A 92 -3.40 10.86 -5.46
C ARG A 92 -2.94 11.94 -4.47
N ASN A 93 -3.56 12.00 -3.29
CA ASN A 93 -3.17 12.98 -2.27
C ASN A 93 -1.81 12.64 -1.66
N ILE A 94 -1.52 11.35 -1.46
CA ILE A 94 -0.23 10.87 -0.97
C ILE A 94 0.85 11.18 -2.00
N GLU A 95 0.63 10.84 -3.27
CA GLU A 95 1.61 11.05 -4.34
C GLU A 95 1.91 12.54 -4.55
N ARG A 96 0.89 13.40 -4.51
CA ARG A 96 1.06 14.86 -4.57
C ARG A 96 1.90 15.38 -3.41
N ASP A 97 1.61 14.91 -2.21
CA ASP A 97 2.29 15.30 -0.98
C ASP A 97 3.77 14.87 -1.00
N THR A 98 4.03 13.61 -1.33
CA THR A 98 5.37 13.05 -1.52
C THR A 98 6.13 13.80 -2.62
N ALA A 99 5.51 14.14 -3.75
CA ALA A 99 6.16 14.89 -4.83
C ALA A 99 6.46 16.35 -4.46
N ALA A 100 5.63 16.97 -3.60
CA ALA A 100 5.80 18.36 -3.19
C ALA A 100 6.85 18.54 -2.09
N ARG A 101 6.95 17.57 -1.17
CA ARG A 101 7.79 17.66 0.04
C ARG A 101 8.97 16.69 0.03
N GLY A 102 8.96 15.68 -0.83
CA GLY A 102 10.05 14.74 -1.03
C GLY A 102 11.20 15.41 -1.77
N ARG A 103 12.38 15.43 -1.12
CA ARG A 103 13.66 15.80 -1.73
C ARG A 103 14.46 14.56 -2.03
#